data_AF-A0A535JDH7-F1
#
_entry.id   AF-A0A535JDH7-F1
#
_cell.length_a   1.000
_cell.length_b   1.000
_cell.length_c   1.000
_cell.angle_alpha   90.00
_cell.angle_beta   90.00
_cell.angle_gamma   90.00
#
_symmetry.space_group_name_H-M   'P 1'
#
loop_
_entity.id
_entity.type
_entity.pdbx_description
1 polymer ?
#
loop_
_entity_poly.entity_id
_entity_poly.type
_entity_poly.pdbx_seq_one_letter_code
_entity_poly.pdbx_strand_id
1 'polypeptide(L)'
;MKRALIGLVAVFGFTLGTALPASAGIETPIRIDCSDGDSIDLTVDLDTLTALTSSVAAINQSDTDLTCTLVQVSAPLPVVTFGSVAAAATSGGYVIGAGTVEVGCPPDFSTTFVGSFSVKMHTKNGTLRGSANLSVPSGACVPAGKLYSKPTCLVISPTTLGGGRAWANSFVTSTSGSYFASELGKTIGWGFEDNGPNGGTLTKDRWRVEEKPGSCPVPGDPRPDEFYTVMTGDLTVRP
;
A
#
# COMPACT_ATOMS: atom_id res chain seq x y z
N MET A 1 -43.92 36.45 33.29
CA MET A 1 -43.28 37.04 32.09
C MET A 1 -42.28 36.03 31.53
N LYS A 2 -42.44 35.67 30.24
CA LYS A 2 -41.42 35.14 29.28
C LYS A 2 -40.69 33.83 29.65
N ARG A 3 -40.43 32.82 28.80
CA ARG A 3 -40.73 32.33 27.43
C ARG A 3 -40.12 30.89 27.45
N ALA A 4 -40.88 29.82 27.32
CA ALA A 4 -41.18 29.08 26.07
C ALA A 4 -39.99 28.37 25.38
N LEU A 5 -40.17 27.05 25.13
CA LEU A 5 -39.89 26.29 23.88
C LEU A 5 -38.45 25.69 23.72
N ILE A 6 -38.17 24.44 23.28
CA ILE A 6 -38.90 23.32 22.61
C ILE A 6 -38.13 22.00 22.88
N GLY A 7 -38.83 20.89 23.16
CA GLY A 7 -38.28 19.54 23.12
C GLY A 7 -38.32 18.96 21.70
N LEU A 8 -37.21 18.38 21.25
CA LEU A 8 -37.12 17.69 19.96
C LEU A 8 -37.27 16.17 20.18
N VAL A 9 -38.37 15.63 19.68
CA VAL A 9 -38.57 14.20 19.44
C VAL A 9 -38.03 13.89 18.05
N ALA A 10 -37.12 12.91 17.93
CA ALA A 10 -36.83 12.24 16.67
C ALA A 10 -36.90 10.72 16.93
N VAL A 11 -38.06 10.16 16.59
CA VAL A 11 -38.27 8.73 16.43
C VAL A 11 -37.68 8.34 15.09
N PHE A 12 -36.60 7.56 15.08
CA PHE A 12 -36.28 6.69 13.96
C PHE A 12 -36.42 5.26 14.46
N GLY A 13 -37.57 4.66 14.15
CA GLY A 13 -37.73 3.22 14.22
C GLY A 13 -36.89 2.57 13.12
N PHE A 14 -35.94 1.73 13.51
CA PHE A 14 -35.38 0.73 12.62
C PHE A 14 -35.98 -0.61 13.04
N THR A 15 -37.10 -0.96 12.43
CA THR A 15 -37.67 -2.30 12.51
C THR A 15 -36.69 -3.25 11.84
N LEU A 16 -35.96 -4.02 12.66
CA LEU A 16 -35.19 -5.19 12.22
C LEU A 16 -36.18 -6.23 11.68
N GLY A 17 -36.44 -6.17 10.37
CA GLY A 17 -37.09 -7.25 9.65
C GLY A 17 -36.13 -8.43 9.53
N THR A 18 -36.45 -9.52 10.22
CA THR A 18 -35.78 -10.81 10.13
C THR A 18 -35.96 -11.42 8.74
N ALA A 19 -34.87 -11.66 8.00
CA ALA A 19 -34.84 -12.70 6.96
C ALA A 19 -33.39 -13.16 6.65
N LEU A 20 -33.09 -14.35 7.18
CA LEU A 20 -32.16 -15.39 6.71
C LEU A 20 -30.65 -15.22 6.93
N PRO A 21 -29.98 -16.25 7.51
CA PRO A 21 -28.53 -16.34 7.56
C PRO A 21 -28.07 -16.81 6.18
N ALA A 22 -27.74 -15.87 5.29
CA ALA A 22 -26.84 -16.19 4.20
C ALA A 22 -25.43 -16.14 4.79
N SER A 23 -24.89 -17.30 5.18
CA SER A 23 -23.45 -17.49 5.23
C SER A 23 -22.91 -17.58 3.80
N ALA A 24 -23.12 -16.51 3.04
CA ALA A 24 -22.34 -16.15 1.88
C ALA A 24 -21.44 -15.03 2.41
N GLY A 25 -20.11 -15.20 2.35
CA GLY A 25 -19.18 -14.17 2.80
C GLY A 25 -19.60 -12.84 2.18
N ILE A 26 -19.94 -11.86 3.03
CA ILE A 26 -20.40 -10.54 2.58
C ILE A 26 -19.16 -9.85 2.01
N GLU A 27 -18.93 -10.03 0.72
CA GLU A 27 -17.90 -9.26 0.05
C GLU A 27 -18.41 -7.81 -0.06
N THR A 28 -17.59 -6.90 0.43
CA THR A 28 -17.90 -5.49 0.58
C THR A 28 -17.23 -4.73 -0.56
N PRO A 29 -18.00 -4.08 -1.45
CA PRO A 29 -17.41 -3.25 -2.49
C PRO A 29 -16.86 -1.95 -1.87
N ILE A 30 -15.62 -1.62 -2.21
CA ILE A 30 -14.90 -0.46 -1.73
C ILE A 30 -14.20 0.27 -2.87
N ARG A 31 -13.90 1.55 -2.65
CA ARG A 31 -13.00 2.36 -3.46
C ARG A 31 -11.88 2.92 -2.58
N ILE A 32 -10.66 2.90 -3.10
CA ILE A 32 -9.52 3.61 -2.52
C ILE A 32 -9.05 4.67 -3.51
N ASP A 33 -9.14 5.93 -3.10
CA ASP A 33 -8.70 7.10 -3.86
C ASP A 33 -7.44 7.67 -3.22
N CYS A 34 -6.42 8.01 -4.01
CA CYS A 34 -5.17 8.56 -3.48
C CYS A 34 -4.71 9.82 -4.23
N SER A 35 -3.84 10.60 -3.58
CA SER A 35 -3.27 11.86 -4.11
C SER A 35 -2.36 11.68 -5.33
N ASP A 36 -2.05 10.44 -5.69
CA ASP A 36 -1.25 10.07 -6.85
C ASP A 36 -2.02 10.16 -8.19
N GLY A 37 -3.29 10.58 -8.13
CA GLY A 37 -4.16 10.85 -9.28
C GLY A 37 -4.95 9.64 -9.76
N ASP A 38 -5.04 8.57 -8.96
CA ASP A 38 -5.61 7.30 -9.40
C ASP A 38 -6.41 6.59 -8.29
N SER A 39 -7.29 5.69 -8.69
CA SER A 39 -8.21 5.00 -7.80
C SER A 39 -8.44 3.54 -8.17
N ILE A 40 -8.65 2.72 -7.14
CA ILE A 40 -8.91 1.29 -7.26
C ILE A 40 -10.28 0.95 -6.66
N ASP A 41 -11.06 0.19 -7.40
CA ASP A 41 -12.34 -0.37 -6.97
C ASP A 41 -12.16 -1.86 -6.70
N LEU A 42 -12.55 -2.32 -5.52
CA LEU A 42 -12.37 -3.70 -5.05
C LEU A 42 -13.67 -4.24 -4.46
N THR A 43 -13.83 -5.55 -4.45
CA THR A 43 -14.82 -6.24 -3.59
C THR A 43 -14.07 -7.22 -2.74
N VAL A 44 -14.17 -7.04 -1.43
CA VAL A 44 -13.28 -7.67 -0.46
C VAL A 44 -14.06 -8.26 0.70
N ASP A 45 -13.60 -9.37 1.26
CA ASP A 45 -14.13 -9.87 2.52
C ASP A 45 -13.81 -8.93 3.70
N LEU A 46 -14.39 -9.21 4.87
CA LEU A 46 -14.26 -8.36 6.06
C LEU A 46 -12.82 -8.29 6.60
N ASP A 47 -12.03 -9.36 6.46
CA ASP A 47 -10.65 -9.40 6.93
C ASP A 47 -9.77 -8.54 6.01
N THR A 48 -9.95 -8.67 4.70
CA THR A 48 -9.28 -7.82 3.72
C THR A 48 -9.69 -6.35 3.85
N LEU A 49 -10.96 -6.06 4.14
CA LEU A 49 -11.42 -4.69 4.44
C LEU A 49 -10.71 -4.09 5.66
N THR A 50 -10.58 -4.89 6.73
CA THR A 50 -9.89 -4.48 7.96
C THR A 50 -8.41 -4.20 7.67
N ALA A 51 -7.76 -5.07 6.90
CA ALA A 51 -6.36 -4.88 6.52
C ALA A 51 -6.14 -3.62 5.67
N LEU A 52 -6.97 -3.39 4.65
CA LEU A 52 -6.91 -2.20 3.81
C LEU A 52 -7.20 -0.91 4.57
N THR A 53 -8.09 -0.95 5.55
CA THR A 53 -8.35 0.19 6.44
C THR A 53 -7.10 0.56 7.24
N SER A 54 -6.40 -0.45 7.78
CA SER A 54 -5.12 -0.26 8.47
C SER A 54 -4.04 0.28 7.53
N SER A 55 -3.89 -0.31 6.34
CA SER A 55 -2.93 0.14 5.32
C SER A 55 -3.15 1.58 4.88
N VAL A 56 -4.41 2.00 4.68
CA VAL A 56 -4.74 3.40 4.34
C VAL A 56 -4.46 4.33 5.51
N ALA A 57 -4.74 3.92 6.75
CA ALA A 57 -4.39 4.69 7.94
C ALA A 57 -2.86 4.86 8.08
N ALA A 58 -2.07 3.81 7.78
CA ALA A 58 -0.62 3.86 7.78
C ALA A 58 -0.07 4.80 6.69
N ILE A 59 -0.64 4.78 5.47
CA ILE A 59 -0.28 5.71 4.40
C ILE A 59 -0.44 7.16 4.87
N ASN A 60 -1.61 7.49 5.45
CA ASN A 60 -1.93 8.84 5.89
C ASN A 60 -1.09 9.31 7.10
N GLN A 61 -0.48 8.39 7.83
CA GLN A 61 0.46 8.69 8.92
C GLN A 61 1.93 8.74 8.46
N SER A 62 2.21 8.30 7.22
CA SER A 62 3.57 8.27 6.67
C SER A 62 4.03 9.66 6.23
N ASP A 63 5.34 9.92 6.31
CA ASP A 63 5.93 11.20 5.86
C ASP A 63 6.22 11.22 4.33
N THR A 64 5.44 10.52 3.51
CA THR A 64 5.77 10.33 2.07
C THR A 64 4.90 11.12 1.10
N ASP A 65 4.06 12.03 1.62
CA ASP A 65 3.08 12.87 0.91
C ASP A 65 2.03 12.11 0.08
N LEU A 66 2.01 10.78 0.14
CA LEU A 66 0.91 9.98 -0.37
C LEU A 66 -0.22 10.00 0.67
N THR A 67 -1.41 10.40 0.25
CA THR A 67 -2.61 10.36 1.09
C THR A 67 -3.68 9.56 0.37
N CYS A 68 -4.39 8.71 1.10
CA CYS A 68 -5.42 7.83 0.57
C CYS A 68 -6.70 7.87 1.41
N THR A 69 -7.85 7.66 0.77
CA THR A 69 -9.13 7.51 1.44
C THR A 69 -9.80 6.21 1.00
N LEU A 70 -10.34 5.46 1.95
CA LEU A 70 -11.12 4.25 1.69
C LEU A 70 -12.60 4.55 1.95
N VAL A 71 -13.45 4.26 0.97
CA VAL A 71 -14.91 4.40 1.09
C VAL A 71 -15.60 3.11 0.70
N GLN A 72 -16.64 2.72 1.45
CA GLN A 72 -17.55 1.66 1.05
C GLN A 72 -18.54 2.22 0.02
N VAL A 73 -18.68 1.55 -1.11
CA VAL A 73 -19.59 1.99 -2.18
C VAL A 73 -20.89 1.21 -2.13
N SER A 74 -22.02 1.88 -2.33
CA SER A 74 -23.33 1.22 -2.35
C SER A 74 -23.62 0.72 -3.78
N ALA A 75 -23.74 -0.60 -3.97
CA ALA A 75 -24.19 -1.27 -5.21
C ALA A 75 -23.14 -1.50 -6.34
N PRO A 76 -23.40 -2.43 -7.30
CA PRO A 76 -22.36 -3.16 -7.99
C PRO A 76 -21.75 -2.33 -9.13
N LEU A 77 -20.55 -1.81 -8.89
CA LEU A 77 -19.65 -1.43 -9.97
C LEU A 77 -19.19 -2.71 -10.69
N PRO A 78 -18.78 -2.68 -11.97
CA PRO A 78 -18.04 -3.78 -12.56
C PRO A 78 -16.74 -3.96 -11.76
N VAL A 79 -16.77 -4.90 -10.83
CA VAL A 79 -15.69 -5.18 -9.88
C VAL A 79 -14.63 -6.02 -10.60
N VAL A 80 -13.37 -5.65 -10.44
CA VAL A 80 -12.26 -6.58 -10.65
C VAL A 80 -12.24 -7.61 -9.52
N THR A 81 -12.76 -8.81 -9.78
CA THR A 81 -12.53 -9.98 -8.93
C THR A 81 -11.18 -10.59 -9.29
N PHE A 82 -10.25 -10.59 -8.33
CA PHE A 82 -8.94 -11.19 -8.52
C PHE A 82 -9.03 -12.70 -8.28
N GLY A 83 -9.43 -13.42 -9.34
CA GLY A 83 -9.45 -14.88 -9.36
C GLY A 83 -8.06 -15.45 -9.64
N SER A 84 -7.67 -16.46 -8.87
CA SER A 84 -6.37 -17.14 -8.93
C SER A 84 -6.02 -17.61 -10.35
N VAL A 85 -5.12 -16.91 -11.05
CA VAL A 85 -4.55 -17.38 -12.32
C VAL A 85 -3.04 -17.21 -12.35
N ALA A 86 -2.35 -18.34 -12.57
CA ALA A 86 -0.92 -18.40 -12.81
C ALA A 86 -0.64 -18.11 -14.29
N ALA A 87 -0.11 -16.92 -14.61
CA ALA A 87 0.64 -16.66 -15.83
C ALA A 87 1.44 -15.35 -15.69
N ALA A 88 2.70 -15.39 -16.09
CA ALA A 88 3.62 -14.26 -16.11
C ALA A 88 2.99 -13.05 -16.84
N ALA A 89 2.94 -11.91 -16.15
CA ALA A 89 2.43 -10.62 -16.64
C ALA A 89 0.96 -10.60 -17.11
N THR A 90 0.02 -10.66 -16.16
CA THR A 90 -1.21 -9.84 -16.01
C THR A 90 -2.14 -10.52 -14.99
N SER A 91 -1.65 -10.76 -13.76
CA SER A 91 -2.55 -11.02 -12.63
C SER A 91 -2.98 -9.66 -12.07
N GLY A 92 -4.29 -9.43 -12.05
CA GLY A 92 -4.84 -8.29 -11.34
C GLY A 92 -4.59 -8.51 -9.87
N GLY A 93 -3.76 -7.67 -9.26
CA GLY A 93 -3.44 -7.72 -7.85
C GLY A 93 -3.00 -6.33 -7.40
N TYR A 94 -2.78 -6.17 -6.10
CA TYR A 94 -2.43 -4.89 -5.51
C TYR A 94 -1.47 -5.00 -4.34
N VAL A 95 -0.75 -3.91 -4.14
CA VAL A 95 0.07 -3.63 -2.96
C VAL A 95 -0.36 -2.27 -2.44
N ILE A 96 -0.88 -2.20 -1.22
CA ILE A 96 -1.33 -0.96 -0.61
C ILE A 96 -0.84 -0.93 0.83
N GLY A 97 -0.14 0.12 1.22
CA GLY A 97 0.31 0.29 2.59
C GLY A 97 1.46 1.28 2.73
N ALA A 98 1.96 1.36 3.94
CA ALA A 98 3.11 2.19 4.29
C ALA A 98 3.81 1.64 5.52
N GLY A 99 5.03 2.12 5.75
CA GLY A 99 5.83 1.72 6.89
C GLY A 99 7.13 2.49 7.00
N THR A 100 8.01 1.99 7.85
CA THR A 100 9.34 2.53 8.09
C THR A 100 10.41 1.50 7.84
N VAL A 101 11.56 1.93 7.33
CA VAL A 101 12.76 1.12 7.10
C VAL A 101 13.90 1.62 7.96
N GLU A 102 14.74 0.70 8.43
CA GLU A 102 16.02 1.05 9.03
C GLU A 102 17.12 1.08 7.96
N VAL A 103 17.77 2.23 7.81
CA VAL A 103 18.77 2.51 6.78
C VAL A 103 20.10 2.85 7.43
N GLY A 104 21.20 2.27 6.95
CA GLY A 104 22.54 2.56 7.46
C GLY A 104 23.04 3.95 7.06
N CYS A 105 23.73 4.60 7.98
CA CYS A 105 24.40 5.88 7.77
C CYS A 105 25.74 5.69 7.06
N PRO A 106 25.99 6.30 5.90
CA PRO A 106 27.32 6.29 5.30
C PRO A 106 28.33 7.08 6.17
N PRO A 107 29.65 6.80 6.07
CA PRO A 107 30.26 5.86 5.13
C PRO A 107 30.42 4.43 5.67
N ASP A 108 30.38 4.21 6.99
CA ASP A 108 30.73 2.95 7.64
C ASP A 108 29.52 2.10 8.05
N PHE A 109 28.30 2.63 7.94
CA PHE A 109 27.04 1.97 8.25
C PHE A 109 26.97 1.43 9.69
N SER A 110 27.75 2.02 10.61
CA SER A 110 27.79 1.64 12.03
C SER A 110 26.61 2.21 12.83
N THR A 111 25.94 3.21 12.28
CA THR A 111 24.70 3.80 12.82
C THR A 111 23.60 3.72 11.78
N THR A 112 22.35 3.85 12.23
CA THR A 112 21.18 3.76 11.37
C THR A 112 20.25 4.96 11.57
N PHE A 113 19.43 5.22 10.56
CA PHE A 113 18.33 6.17 10.61
C PHE A 113 17.06 5.53 10.07
N VAL A 114 15.92 6.14 10.39
CA VAL A 114 14.60 5.62 10.00
C VAL A 114 14.09 6.40 8.80
N GLY A 115 13.90 5.70 7.69
CA GLY A 115 13.17 6.22 6.52
C GLY A 115 11.71 5.77 6.55
N SER A 116 10.83 6.51 5.88
CA SER A 116 9.43 6.11 5.66
C SER A 116 9.21 5.74 4.20
N PHE A 117 8.31 4.81 3.95
CA PHE A 117 7.83 4.48 2.61
C PHE A 117 6.30 4.41 2.59
N SER A 118 5.72 4.66 1.43
CA SER A 118 4.32 4.35 1.14
C SER A 118 4.18 3.81 -0.26
N VAL A 119 3.16 3.00 -0.47
CA VAL A 119 2.91 2.34 -1.74
C VAL A 119 1.41 2.18 -1.96
N LYS A 120 1.01 2.47 -3.19
CA LYS A 120 -0.23 2.02 -3.78
C LYS A 120 0.11 1.60 -5.19
N MET A 121 0.09 0.31 -5.47
CA MET A 121 0.31 -0.22 -6.81
C MET A 121 -0.78 -1.22 -7.14
N HIS A 122 -1.33 -1.15 -8.35
CA HIS A 122 -2.30 -2.13 -8.81
C HIS A 122 -2.40 -2.15 -10.33
N THR A 123 -2.93 -3.25 -10.85
CA THR A 123 -3.22 -3.38 -12.28
C THR A 123 -4.69 -3.04 -12.55
N LYS A 124 -4.95 -2.03 -13.39
CA LYS A 124 -6.28 -1.61 -13.84
C LYS A 124 -6.36 -1.71 -15.35
N ASN A 125 -7.25 -2.58 -15.86
CA ASN A 125 -7.40 -2.84 -17.30
C ASN A 125 -6.07 -3.18 -18.00
N GLY A 126 -5.26 -4.05 -17.39
CA GLY A 126 -3.94 -4.43 -17.91
C GLY A 126 -2.87 -3.35 -17.81
N THR A 127 -3.18 -2.19 -17.24
CA THR A 127 -2.23 -1.09 -17.02
C THR A 127 -1.86 -1.01 -15.55
N LEU A 128 -0.56 -1.04 -15.26
CA LEU A 128 -0.05 -0.79 -13.92
C LEU A 128 -0.20 0.69 -13.55
N ARG A 129 -0.74 0.96 -12.37
CA ARG A 129 -1.00 2.30 -11.85
C ARG A 129 -0.54 2.43 -10.41
N GLY A 130 -0.43 3.69 -9.98
CA GLY A 130 -0.19 4.05 -8.59
C GLY A 130 1.12 4.82 -8.36
N SER A 131 1.70 4.66 -7.19
CA SER A 131 2.98 5.27 -6.78
C SER A 131 3.65 4.48 -5.66
N ALA A 132 4.97 4.65 -5.55
CA ALA A 132 5.70 4.32 -4.34
C ALA A 132 6.68 5.44 -3.99
N ASN A 133 6.65 5.87 -2.75
CA ASN A 133 7.34 7.07 -2.31
C ASN A 133 8.18 6.77 -1.07
N LEU A 134 9.22 7.58 -0.87
CA LEU A 134 10.14 7.50 0.26
C LEU A 134 10.33 8.87 0.89
N SER A 135 10.59 8.86 2.18
CA SER A 135 11.02 10.05 2.92
C SER A 135 12.16 9.72 3.86
N VAL A 136 13.11 10.65 3.92
CA VAL A 136 14.11 10.73 4.98
C VAL A 136 13.81 11.98 5.80
N PRO A 137 13.53 11.83 7.10
CA PRO A 137 13.21 12.95 7.96
C PRO A 137 14.44 13.82 8.25
N SER A 138 14.19 15.06 8.66
CA SER A 138 15.25 15.93 9.21
C SER A 138 15.85 15.36 10.49
N GLY A 139 17.15 15.59 10.71
CA GLY A 139 17.86 15.11 11.89
C GLY A 139 18.42 13.70 11.75
N ALA A 140 18.25 13.05 10.60
CA ALA A 140 19.00 11.86 10.22
C ALA A 140 20.49 12.19 10.01
N CYS A 141 21.32 11.14 9.96
CA CYS A 141 22.74 11.21 9.62
C CYS A 141 23.02 11.56 8.14
N VAL A 142 21.97 11.65 7.33
CA VAL A 142 22.02 12.07 5.93
C VAL A 142 21.05 13.24 5.72
N PRO A 143 21.22 14.05 4.66
CA PRO A 143 20.29 15.15 4.38
C PRO A 143 18.85 14.65 4.26
N ALA A 144 17.90 15.43 4.77
CA ALA A 144 16.47 15.15 4.57
C ALA A 144 16.12 15.21 3.08
N GLY A 145 15.09 14.47 2.69
CA GLY A 145 14.61 14.47 1.31
C GLY A 145 13.47 13.50 1.09
N LYS A 146 12.80 13.63 -0.06
CA LYS A 146 11.73 12.73 -0.49
C LYS A 146 12.00 12.24 -1.90
N LEU A 147 11.53 11.03 -2.20
CA LEU A 147 11.61 10.42 -3.52
C LEU A 147 10.21 9.99 -3.93
N TYR A 148 9.79 10.40 -5.13
CA TYR A 148 8.49 10.06 -5.70
C TYR A 148 8.68 9.22 -6.96
N SER A 149 8.05 8.05 -7.01
CA SER A 149 8.19 7.13 -8.13
C SER A 149 6.86 6.58 -8.63
N LYS A 150 6.86 6.19 -9.91
CA LYS A 150 5.71 5.56 -10.57
C LYS A 150 6.06 4.14 -10.97
N PRO A 151 5.21 3.15 -10.65
CA PRO A 151 5.51 1.74 -10.91
C PRO A 151 5.57 1.47 -12.41
N THR A 152 6.60 0.74 -12.84
CA THR A 152 6.83 0.30 -14.23
C THR A 152 6.60 -1.19 -14.39
N CYS A 153 6.77 -1.97 -13.31
CA CYS A 153 6.30 -3.34 -13.25
C CYS A 153 5.94 -3.76 -11.81
N LEU A 154 5.00 -4.70 -11.67
CA LEU A 154 4.60 -5.36 -10.44
C LEU A 154 4.43 -6.86 -10.69
N VAL A 155 5.03 -7.68 -9.83
CA VAL A 155 4.88 -9.13 -9.81
C VAL A 155 4.43 -9.53 -8.41
N ILE A 156 3.35 -10.29 -8.29
CA ILE A 156 2.82 -10.74 -6.99
C ILE A 156 2.74 -12.26 -6.99
N SER A 157 3.20 -12.87 -5.90
CA SER A 157 3.10 -14.31 -5.64
C SER A 157 2.29 -14.54 -4.37
N PRO A 158 1.28 -15.43 -4.37
CA PRO A 158 0.56 -15.79 -3.15
C PRO A 158 1.49 -16.47 -2.13
N THR A 159 1.20 -16.27 -0.84
CA THR A 159 1.83 -17.02 0.26
C THR A 159 0.88 -18.10 0.79
N THR A 160 1.44 -19.11 1.44
CA THR A 160 0.65 -20.18 2.08
C THR A 160 -0.14 -19.71 3.29
N LEU A 161 0.10 -18.48 3.77
CA LEU A 161 -0.55 -17.90 4.94
C LEU A 161 -1.71 -16.96 4.58
N GLY A 162 -2.17 -17.00 3.32
CA GLY A 162 -3.33 -16.23 2.90
C GLY A 162 -3.04 -14.75 2.63
N GLY A 163 -1.80 -14.37 2.30
CA GLY A 163 -1.39 -13.05 1.79
C GLY A 163 -0.55 -13.17 0.52
N GLY A 164 0.25 -12.16 0.21
CA GLY A 164 1.14 -12.15 -0.96
C GLY A 164 2.53 -11.59 -0.68
N ARG A 165 3.46 -11.92 -1.57
CA ARG A 165 4.74 -11.21 -1.73
C ARG A 165 4.73 -10.50 -3.06
N ALA A 166 5.20 -9.26 -3.09
CA ALA A 166 5.26 -8.48 -4.30
C ALA A 166 6.66 -7.94 -4.55
N TRP A 167 7.05 -7.90 -5.82
CA TRP A 167 8.27 -7.25 -6.30
C TRP A 167 7.87 -6.26 -7.37
N ALA A 168 8.37 -5.03 -7.27
CA ALA A 168 8.05 -3.99 -8.23
C ALA A 168 9.30 -3.22 -8.65
N ASN A 169 9.28 -2.73 -9.89
CA ASN A 169 10.18 -1.69 -10.34
C ASN A 169 9.38 -0.40 -10.51
N SER A 170 10.01 0.74 -10.26
CA SER A 170 9.40 2.05 -10.46
C SER A 170 10.40 3.06 -11.00
N PHE A 171 9.93 3.99 -11.83
CA PHE A 171 10.72 5.10 -12.33
C PHE A 171 10.61 6.30 -11.38
N VAL A 172 11.75 6.87 -10.98
CA VAL A 172 11.81 8.05 -10.11
C VAL A 172 11.46 9.29 -10.90
N THR A 173 10.28 9.84 -10.60
CA THR A 173 9.70 10.99 -11.33
C THR A 173 10.09 12.34 -10.75
N SER A 174 10.37 12.40 -9.45
CA SER A 174 10.74 13.63 -8.75
C SER A 174 11.46 13.29 -7.46
N THR A 175 12.32 14.20 -6.99
CA THR A 175 13.01 14.10 -5.72
C THR A 175 13.07 15.47 -5.05
N SER A 176 13.21 15.48 -3.72
CA SER A 176 13.48 16.67 -2.92
C SER A 176 14.66 16.40 -1.99
N GLY A 177 15.38 17.47 -1.62
CA GLY A 177 16.59 17.35 -0.82
C GLY A 177 17.78 16.74 -1.58
N SER A 178 18.97 16.85 -1.01
CA SER A 178 20.20 16.39 -1.67
C SER A 178 20.44 14.88 -1.56
N TYR A 179 19.77 14.19 -0.62
CA TYR A 179 19.97 12.76 -0.40
C TYR A 179 19.49 11.91 -1.57
N PHE A 180 18.34 12.24 -2.17
CA PHE A 180 17.79 11.52 -3.32
C PHE A 180 18.12 12.17 -4.67
N ALA A 181 18.88 13.26 -4.70
CA ALA A 181 19.10 14.03 -5.93
C ALA A 181 19.72 13.18 -7.06
N SER A 182 20.61 12.25 -6.74
CA SER A 182 21.23 11.34 -7.70
C SER A 182 20.27 10.29 -8.28
N GLU A 183 19.07 10.14 -7.74
CA GLU A 183 18.14 9.07 -8.12
C GLU A 183 17.09 9.51 -9.12
N LEU A 184 17.00 10.83 -9.37
CA LEU A 184 16.09 11.37 -10.35
C LEU A 184 16.34 10.75 -11.74
N GLY A 185 15.28 10.23 -12.36
CA GLY A 185 15.35 9.61 -13.68
C GLY A 185 15.87 8.17 -13.70
N LYS A 186 16.10 7.55 -12.54
CA LYS A 186 16.45 6.13 -12.46
C LYS A 186 15.23 5.24 -12.22
N THR A 187 15.38 3.96 -12.55
CA THR A 187 14.46 2.91 -12.09
C THR A 187 14.98 2.35 -10.77
N ILE A 188 14.10 2.20 -9.78
CA ILE A 188 14.40 1.58 -8.46
C ILE A 188 13.52 0.35 -8.23
N GLY A 189 13.94 -0.54 -7.33
CA GLY A 189 13.28 -1.80 -7.04
C GLY A 189 12.68 -1.86 -5.63
N TRP A 190 11.57 -2.59 -5.51
CA TRP A 190 10.78 -2.75 -4.29
C TRP A 190 10.48 -4.21 -4.01
N GLY A 191 10.44 -4.59 -2.73
CA GLY A 191 9.95 -5.88 -2.24
C GLY A 191 9.00 -5.69 -1.06
N PHE A 192 7.82 -6.31 -1.15
CA PHE A 192 6.76 -6.24 -0.15
C PHE A 192 6.32 -7.65 0.25
N GLU A 193 5.97 -7.82 1.53
CA GLU A 193 5.34 -9.00 2.11
C GLU A 193 4.11 -8.52 2.90
N ASP A 194 2.99 -9.22 2.75
CA ASP A 194 1.78 -8.87 3.51
C ASP A 194 2.04 -8.97 5.02
N ASN A 195 1.99 -7.82 5.70
CA ASN A 195 2.25 -7.70 7.13
C ASN A 195 1.09 -6.99 7.86
N GLY A 196 -0.04 -6.77 7.19
CA GLY A 196 -1.21 -6.13 7.80
C GLY A 196 -1.82 -6.96 8.93
N PRO A 197 -2.94 -6.52 9.53
CA PRO A 197 -3.61 -7.18 10.66
C PRO A 197 -3.90 -8.68 10.47
N ASN A 198 -3.98 -9.14 9.21
CA ASN A 198 -4.23 -10.54 8.82
C ASN A 198 -3.06 -11.18 8.07
N GLY A 199 -1.92 -10.49 7.95
CA GLY A 199 -0.71 -10.95 7.30
C GLY A 199 -0.01 -12.00 8.16
N GLY A 200 0.11 -13.23 7.63
CA GLY A 200 0.91 -14.27 8.24
C GLY A 200 2.39 -13.88 8.20
N THR A 201 2.90 -13.45 9.35
CA THR A 201 4.27 -12.99 9.62
C THR A 201 5.39 -13.87 9.04
N LEU A 202 6.57 -13.26 8.78
CA LEU A 202 7.89 -13.66 9.32
C LEU A 202 9.06 -12.85 8.71
N THR A 203 8.86 -12.20 7.57
CA THR A 203 9.93 -11.50 6.85
C THR A 203 9.60 -10.01 6.73
N LYS A 204 10.50 -9.16 7.21
CA LYS A 204 10.37 -7.70 7.13
C LYS A 204 10.49 -7.23 5.66
N ASP A 205 9.64 -6.30 5.22
CA ASP A 205 9.65 -5.74 3.85
C ASP A 205 10.96 -5.03 3.53
N ARG A 206 11.26 -4.83 2.24
CA ARG A 206 12.59 -4.45 1.78
C ARG A 206 12.59 -3.47 0.63
N TRP A 207 13.50 -2.50 0.69
CA TRP A 207 13.69 -1.47 -0.33
C TRP A 207 15.17 -1.33 -0.73
N ARG A 208 15.42 -1.08 -2.02
CA ARG A 208 16.69 -0.53 -2.53
C ARG A 208 16.49 0.52 -3.60
N VAL A 209 17.44 1.44 -3.64
CA VAL A 209 17.71 2.31 -4.78
C VAL A 209 18.87 1.69 -5.57
N GLU A 210 18.57 1.02 -6.67
CA GLU A 210 19.56 0.60 -7.67
C GLU A 210 18.96 0.78 -9.04
N GLU A 211 19.74 1.31 -9.98
CA GLU A 211 19.40 1.30 -11.39
C GLU A 211 19.21 -0.15 -11.86
N LYS A 212 17.96 -0.53 -12.11
CA LYS A 212 17.60 -1.80 -12.75
C LYS A 212 17.27 -1.54 -14.23
N PRO A 213 18.25 -1.53 -15.16
CA PRO A 213 17.98 -1.42 -16.59
C PRO A 213 17.42 -2.77 -17.09
N GLY A 214 16.10 -2.95 -17.09
CA GLY A 214 15.50 -4.20 -17.55
C GLY A 214 14.00 -4.37 -17.27
N SER A 215 13.48 -5.54 -17.69
CA SER A 215 12.10 -6.01 -17.50
C SER A 215 11.71 -6.18 -16.01
N CYS A 216 10.45 -6.54 -15.77
CA CYS A 216 9.89 -6.87 -14.45
C CYS A 216 10.86 -7.63 -13.52
N PRO A 217 10.88 -7.31 -12.21
CA PRO A 217 11.69 -8.04 -11.25
C PRO A 217 11.31 -9.52 -11.24
N VAL A 218 12.31 -10.39 -11.04
CA VAL A 218 12.07 -11.83 -10.84
C VAL A 218 11.67 -12.04 -9.38
N PRO A 219 10.70 -12.91 -9.04
CA PRO A 219 10.41 -13.23 -7.64
C PRO A 219 11.69 -13.63 -6.88
N GLY A 220 11.97 -12.90 -5.80
CA GLY A 220 13.21 -13.05 -5.03
C GLY A 220 14.38 -12.17 -5.50
N ASP A 221 14.17 -11.27 -6.46
CA ASP A 221 15.02 -10.11 -6.75
C ASP A 221 14.13 -8.85 -6.72
N PRO A 222 14.33 -7.93 -5.76
CA PRO A 222 15.39 -7.92 -4.74
C PRO A 222 15.41 -9.13 -3.77
N ARG A 223 16.61 -9.68 -3.52
CA ARG A 223 16.85 -10.81 -2.60
C ARG A 223 16.69 -10.41 -1.14
N PRO A 224 15.91 -11.11 -0.32
CA PRO A 224 15.67 -10.71 1.07
C PRO A 224 16.95 -10.32 1.88
N ASP A 225 18.05 -11.02 1.78
CA ASP A 225 19.24 -10.80 2.61
C ASP A 225 20.12 -9.55 2.27
N GLU A 226 19.85 -8.81 1.19
CA GLU A 226 20.72 -7.69 0.75
C GLU A 226 20.13 -6.26 0.96
N PHE A 227 19.02 -6.10 1.71
CA PHE A 227 18.18 -4.87 1.69
C PHE A 227 17.83 -4.32 3.08
N TYR A 228 17.47 -3.03 3.12
CA TYR A 228 16.97 -2.36 4.32
C TYR A 228 15.66 -2.96 4.76
N THR A 229 15.55 -3.17 6.05
CA THR A 229 14.56 -4.05 6.64
C THR A 229 13.44 -3.20 7.25
N VAL A 230 12.18 -3.43 6.87
CA VAL A 230 11.03 -2.68 7.40
C VAL A 230 10.82 -2.99 8.87
N MET A 231 10.78 -1.93 9.68
CA MET A 231 10.65 -2.03 11.13
C MET A 231 9.19 -2.05 11.57
N THR A 232 8.35 -1.26 10.91
CA THR A 232 6.91 -1.13 11.18
C THR A 232 6.16 -0.83 9.89
N GLY A 233 4.91 -1.25 9.77
CA GLY A 233 4.05 -0.90 8.64
C GLY A 233 2.82 -1.80 8.55
N ASP A 234 1.81 -1.33 7.84
CA ASP A 234 0.62 -2.12 7.46
C ASP A 234 0.54 -2.17 5.94
N LEU A 235 0.96 -3.29 5.36
CA LEU A 235 0.95 -3.60 3.94
C LEU A 235 -0.01 -4.73 3.67
N THR A 236 -0.98 -4.47 2.81
CA THR A 236 -1.87 -5.48 2.26
C THR A 236 -1.37 -5.83 0.86
N VAL A 237 -1.06 -7.11 0.62
CA VAL A 237 -0.58 -7.61 -0.68
C VAL A 237 -1.49 -8.73 -1.16
N ARG A 238 -2.18 -8.51 -2.29
CA ARG A 238 -3.08 -9.50 -2.88
C ARG A 238 -2.73 -9.77 -4.35
N PRO A 239 -2.58 -11.04 -4.75
CA PRO A 239 -2.27 -11.42 -6.13
C PRO A 239 -3.42 -11.22 -7.11
#